data_AF-A0A507B6Y5-F1
#
_entry.id   AF-A0A507B6Y5-F1
#
_cell.length_a   1.000
_cell.length_b   1.000
_cell.length_c   1.000
_cell.angle_alpha   90.00
_cell.angle_beta   90.00
_cell.angle_gamma   90.00
#
_symmetry.space_group_name_H-M   'P 1'
#
loop_
_entity.id
_entity.type
_entity.pdbx_description
1 polymer ?
#
loop_
_entity_poly.entity_id
_entity_poly.type
_entity_poly.pdbx_seq_one_letter_code
_entity_poly.pdbx_strand_id
1 'polypeptide(L)'
;MLSYSRNCTNEADFAIMNGGGCRADLPVGDITRYDLYTSFPFKNIVVDVKLTGSEVWHLINGFTTGINHWSGEPIGTTPQLSRNIKVMYETVRKGNDEFRELRSVEIGGEPLDFEANYTIATTDFIGGTSQGDNYLPPRKNPQDRELPKNITEVLEDYIRGLSPVKINLERRMADIHGSSKPSHAHQHGVSIFLSLLMTGFAMLVMLCQ
;
A
#
# COMPACT_ATOMS: atom_id res chain seq x y z
N MET A 1 3.92 -9.27 -3.04
CA MET A 1 3.64 -9.61 -1.63
C MET A 1 2.37 -10.42 -1.51
N LEU A 2 1.24 -9.97 -2.07
CA LEU A 2 -0.02 -10.71 -2.02
C LEU A 2 0.13 -12.10 -2.65
N SER A 3 0.65 -12.18 -3.88
CA SER A 3 0.91 -13.46 -4.57
C SER A 3 1.83 -14.38 -3.76
N TYR A 4 2.93 -13.84 -3.24
CA TYR A 4 3.88 -14.59 -2.41
C TYR A 4 3.24 -15.14 -1.13
N SER A 5 2.54 -14.30 -0.37
CA SER A 5 1.84 -14.73 0.84
C SER A 5 0.80 -15.82 0.55
N ARG A 6 -0.02 -15.65 -0.50
CA ARG A 6 -0.98 -16.68 -0.95
C ARG A 6 -0.31 -18.00 -1.32
N ASN A 7 0.86 -17.96 -1.93
CA ASN A 7 1.63 -19.17 -2.25
C ASN A 7 2.19 -19.85 -0.99
N CYS A 8 2.41 -19.11 0.10
CA CYS A 8 2.90 -19.66 1.37
C CYS A 8 1.78 -20.21 2.26
N THR A 9 0.68 -19.48 2.41
CA THR A 9 -0.36 -19.75 3.42
C THR A 9 -1.75 -19.92 2.83
N ASN A 10 -1.99 -19.40 1.63
CA ASN A 10 -3.31 -19.28 1.01
C ASN A 10 -4.33 -18.50 1.87
N GLU A 11 -3.86 -17.63 2.78
CA GLU A 11 -4.73 -16.88 3.69
C GLU A 11 -4.86 -15.39 3.34
N ALA A 12 -3.88 -14.77 2.67
CA ALA A 12 -3.89 -13.33 2.45
C ALA A 12 -5.02 -12.85 1.51
N ASP A 13 -5.81 -11.91 2.02
CA ASP A 13 -6.91 -11.26 1.32
C ASP A 13 -6.43 -10.09 0.48
N PHE A 14 -5.51 -9.27 1.00
CA PHE A 14 -4.89 -8.18 0.26
C PHE A 14 -3.50 -7.86 0.83
N ALA A 15 -2.80 -6.90 0.24
CA ALA A 15 -1.49 -6.47 0.74
C ALA A 15 -1.38 -4.95 0.82
N ILE A 16 -0.61 -4.49 1.80
CA ILE A 16 -0.27 -3.09 2.02
C ILE A 16 1.25 -2.96 2.10
N MET A 17 1.79 -1.89 1.53
CA MET A 17 3.15 -1.43 1.75
C MET A 17 3.15 0.06 2.05
N ASN A 18 4.09 0.55 2.86
CA ASN A 18 4.25 1.98 3.05
C ASN A 18 4.93 2.61 1.82
N GLY A 19 4.49 3.80 1.41
CA GLY A 19 5.02 4.48 0.23
C GLY A 19 6.52 4.81 0.35
N GLY A 20 7.00 5.11 1.56
CA GLY A 20 8.40 5.44 1.83
C GLY A 20 9.38 4.27 1.68
N GLY A 21 8.87 3.04 1.55
CA GLY A 21 9.69 1.84 1.37
C GLY A 21 10.37 1.75 -0.01
N CYS A 22 9.81 2.42 -1.03
CA CYS A 22 10.43 2.55 -2.35
C CYS A 22 11.32 3.80 -2.41
N ARG A 23 12.57 3.63 -2.85
CA ARG A 23 13.63 4.65 -2.74
C ARG A 23 14.17 5.15 -4.07
N ALA A 24 13.92 4.43 -5.15
CA ALA A 24 14.33 4.77 -6.50
C ALA A 24 13.37 4.13 -7.49
N ASP A 25 13.41 4.59 -8.73
CA ASP A 25 12.63 4.04 -9.84
C ASP A 25 13.40 2.90 -10.54
N LEU A 26 12.69 1.98 -11.22
CA LEU A 26 13.32 0.96 -12.06
C LEU A 26 13.56 1.53 -13.46
N PRO A 27 14.69 1.17 -14.11
CA PRO A 27 14.94 1.56 -15.48
C PRO A 27 13.92 0.89 -16.42
N VAL A 28 13.65 1.55 -17.55
CA VAL A 28 12.96 0.91 -18.68
C VAL A 28 13.94 -0.05 -19.35
N GLY A 29 13.51 -1.28 -19.61
CA GLY A 29 14.32 -2.32 -20.23
C GLY A 29 14.77 -3.37 -19.23
N ASP A 30 16.03 -3.77 -19.30
CA ASP A 30 16.58 -4.80 -18.43
C ASP A 30 16.64 -4.30 -16.98
N ILE A 31 16.02 -5.08 -16.09
CA ILE A 31 16.03 -4.83 -14.64
C ILE A 31 17.11 -5.70 -14.02
N THR A 32 18.10 -5.07 -13.39
CA THR A 32 19.17 -5.77 -12.69
C THR A 32 18.85 -5.95 -11.21
N ARG A 33 19.55 -6.87 -10.54
CA ARG A 33 19.47 -6.98 -9.08
C ARG A 33 19.91 -5.69 -8.39
N TYR A 34 20.88 -4.96 -8.95
CA TYR A 34 21.32 -3.68 -8.41
C TYR A 34 20.17 -2.66 -8.38
N ASP A 35 19.34 -2.62 -9.41
CA ASP A 35 18.17 -1.73 -9.46
C ASP A 35 17.14 -2.09 -8.37
N LEU A 36 16.91 -3.39 -8.13
CA LEU A 36 16.01 -3.86 -7.07
C LEU A 36 16.51 -3.46 -5.68
N TYR A 37 17.79 -3.68 -5.38
CA TYR A 37 18.38 -3.32 -4.07
C TYR A 37 18.53 -1.80 -3.88
N THR A 38 18.68 -1.04 -4.96
CA THR A 38 18.66 0.43 -4.90
C THR A 38 17.25 0.94 -4.59
N SER A 39 16.24 0.32 -5.20
CA SER A 39 14.84 0.74 -5.03
C SER A 39 14.23 0.26 -3.72
N PHE A 40 14.58 -0.94 -3.25
CA PHE A 40 14.15 -1.50 -1.97
C PHE A 40 15.36 -1.95 -1.15
N PRO A 41 16.05 -0.99 -0.48
CA PRO A 41 17.27 -1.28 0.27
C PRO A 41 16.99 -1.88 1.65
N PHE A 42 15.74 -1.81 2.13
CA PHE A 42 15.37 -2.30 3.44
C PHE A 42 15.18 -3.81 3.40
N LYS A 43 15.84 -4.53 4.31
CA LYS A 43 15.75 -5.99 4.44
C LYS A 43 14.51 -6.43 5.23
N ASN A 44 13.41 -5.69 5.07
CA ASN A 44 12.15 -6.02 5.71
C ASN A 44 11.65 -7.37 5.20
N ILE A 45 11.09 -8.17 6.10
CA ILE A 45 10.44 -9.44 5.75
C ILE A 45 8.96 -9.22 5.53
N VAL A 46 8.35 -10.10 4.71
CA VAL A 46 6.90 -10.11 4.56
C VAL A 46 6.27 -10.76 5.79
N VAL A 47 5.23 -10.14 6.32
CA VAL A 47 4.44 -10.67 7.43
C VAL A 47 2.96 -10.67 7.05
N ASP A 48 2.25 -11.71 7.47
CA ASP A 48 0.79 -11.77 7.42
C ASP A 48 0.24 -11.27 8.77
N VAL A 49 -0.61 -10.24 8.74
CA VAL A 49 -1.30 -9.73 9.93
C VAL A 49 -2.80 -9.94 9.82
N LYS A 50 -3.45 -10.39 10.91
CA LYS A 50 -4.91 -10.56 10.93
C LYS A 50 -5.62 -9.38 11.55
N LEU A 51 -6.64 -8.86 10.88
CA LEU A 51 -7.47 -7.76 11.35
C LEU A 51 -8.95 -8.12 11.19
N THR A 52 -9.77 -7.73 12.15
CA THR A 52 -11.22 -7.68 11.96
C THR A 52 -11.58 -6.66 10.88
N GLY A 53 -12.73 -6.80 10.22
CA GLY A 53 -13.19 -5.82 9.24
C GLY A 53 -13.30 -4.41 9.83
N SER A 54 -13.70 -4.29 11.09
CA SER A 54 -13.68 -3.02 11.82
C SER A 54 -12.29 -2.41 11.93
N GLU A 55 -11.26 -3.21 12.22
CA GLU A 55 -9.88 -2.72 12.24
C GLU A 55 -9.35 -2.40 10.83
N VAL A 56 -9.74 -3.18 9.81
CA VAL A 56 -9.43 -2.84 8.41
C VAL A 56 -10.04 -1.49 8.06
N TRP A 57 -11.30 -1.24 8.42
CA TRP A 57 -11.95 0.05 8.21
C TRP A 57 -11.17 1.18 8.86
N HIS A 58 -10.77 1.04 10.13
CA HIS A 58 -9.96 2.04 10.83
C HIS A 58 -8.62 2.30 10.15
N LEU A 59 -7.93 1.25 9.70
CA LEU A 59 -6.66 1.35 8.97
C LEU A 59 -6.82 2.16 7.68
N ILE A 60 -7.79 1.78 6.85
CA ILE A 60 -8.04 2.43 5.56
C ILE A 60 -8.58 3.86 5.74
N ASN A 61 -9.40 4.09 6.77
CA ASN A 61 -9.86 5.43 7.10
C ASN A 61 -8.68 6.32 7.48
N GLY A 62 -7.70 5.78 8.22
CA GLY A 62 -6.49 6.52 8.54
C GLY A 62 -5.66 6.90 7.33
N PHE A 63 -5.54 6.00 6.35
CA PHE A 63 -4.92 6.31 5.06
C PHE A 63 -5.67 7.38 4.26
N THR A 64 -6.99 7.43 4.43
CA THR A 64 -7.85 8.41 3.76
C THR A 64 -7.70 9.79 4.39
N THR A 65 -7.73 9.88 5.71
CA THR A 65 -7.66 11.15 6.45
C THR A 65 -6.24 11.65 6.69
N GLY A 66 -5.22 10.79 6.56
CA GLY A 66 -3.84 11.12 6.92
C GLY A 66 -3.54 11.01 8.42
N ILE A 67 -4.49 10.52 9.22
CA ILE A 67 -4.38 10.43 10.69
C ILE A 67 -4.70 8.99 11.11
N ASN A 68 -3.86 8.39 11.95
CA ASN A 68 -4.13 7.08 12.54
C ASN A 68 -5.29 7.19 13.55
N HIS A 69 -6.35 6.39 13.38
CA HIS A 69 -7.56 6.46 14.22
C HIS A 69 -7.44 5.73 15.57
N TRP A 70 -6.33 5.02 15.83
CA TRP A 70 -5.99 4.47 17.15
C TRP A 70 -5.14 5.44 17.98
N SER A 71 -4.12 6.06 17.37
CA SER A 71 -3.19 6.95 18.08
C SER A 71 -3.55 8.43 18.02
N GLY A 72 -4.32 8.86 17.03
CA GLY A 72 -4.60 10.28 16.75
C GLY A 72 -3.44 11.01 16.07
N GLU A 73 -2.34 10.32 15.79
CA GLU A 73 -1.13 10.90 15.21
C GLU A 73 -1.13 10.79 13.67
N PRO A 74 -0.39 11.64 12.95
CA PRO A 74 -0.26 11.55 11.49
C PRO A 74 0.27 10.20 11.02
N ILE A 75 -0.19 9.74 9.85
CA ILE A 75 0.44 8.63 9.13
C ILE A 75 1.71 9.14 8.43
N GLY A 76 2.79 8.35 8.46
CA GLY A 76 4.10 8.77 7.94
C GLY A 76 4.14 8.91 6.42
N THR A 77 3.60 7.93 5.69
CA THR A 77 3.57 7.95 4.23
C THR A 77 2.24 7.42 3.69
N THR A 78 1.88 7.77 2.45
CA THR A 78 0.70 7.20 1.78
C THR A 78 0.96 5.72 1.44
N PRO A 79 0.00 4.82 1.70
CA PRO A 79 0.18 3.39 1.45
C PRO A 79 0.13 3.08 -0.05
N GLN A 80 0.62 1.89 -0.36
CA GLN A 80 0.34 1.18 -1.58
C GLN A 80 -0.54 -0.01 -1.26
N LEU A 81 -1.55 -0.19 -2.09
CA LEU A 81 -2.57 -1.22 -1.92
C LEU A 81 -2.41 -2.26 -3.02
N SER A 82 -2.69 -3.53 -2.75
CA SER A 82 -2.73 -4.58 -3.77
C SER A 82 -3.99 -4.50 -4.64
N ARG A 83 -3.99 -5.22 -5.76
CA ARG A 83 -5.14 -5.27 -6.69
C ARG A 83 -6.45 -5.77 -6.06
N ASN A 84 -6.37 -6.48 -4.94
CA ASN A 84 -7.51 -7.17 -4.35
C ASN A 84 -8.29 -6.28 -3.37
N ILE A 85 -7.88 -5.03 -3.17
CA ILE A 85 -8.60 -4.04 -2.37
C ILE A 85 -8.90 -2.80 -3.22
N LYS A 86 -10.10 -2.25 -3.05
CA LYS A 86 -10.53 -1.01 -3.66
C LYS A 86 -11.12 -0.09 -2.59
N VAL A 87 -10.64 1.15 -2.57
CA VAL A 87 -10.98 2.16 -1.57
C VAL A 87 -11.59 3.35 -2.28
N MET A 88 -12.80 3.73 -1.89
CA MET A 88 -13.46 4.92 -2.38
C MET A 88 -13.62 5.93 -1.25
N TYR A 89 -13.21 7.17 -1.48
CA TYR A 89 -13.40 8.28 -0.55
C TYR A 89 -14.12 9.43 -1.24
N GLU A 90 -14.57 10.40 -0.48
CA GLU A 90 -15.08 11.67 -0.98
C GLU A 90 -14.25 12.82 -0.44
N THR A 91 -13.81 13.72 -1.32
CA THR A 91 -13.22 14.99 -0.93
C THR A 91 -14.34 15.96 -0.54
N VAL A 92 -14.43 16.26 0.74
CA VAL A 92 -15.40 17.19 1.30
C VAL A 92 -14.75 18.54 1.53
N ARG A 93 -15.41 19.59 1.06
CA ARG A 93 -14.99 20.98 1.25
C ARG A 93 -15.94 21.68 2.18
N LYS A 94 -15.42 22.25 3.27
CA LYS A 94 -16.19 23.02 4.24
C LYS A 94 -15.50 24.36 4.49
N GLY A 95 -16.01 25.41 3.86
CA GLY A 95 -15.33 26.71 3.86
C GLY A 95 -13.99 26.62 3.11
N ASN A 96 -12.90 26.98 3.80
CA ASN A 96 -11.54 26.90 3.25
C ASN A 96 -10.86 25.55 3.52
N ASP A 97 -11.50 24.66 4.28
CA ASP A 97 -10.94 23.36 4.63
C ASP A 97 -11.34 22.30 3.60
N GLU A 98 -10.39 21.42 3.28
CA GLU A 98 -10.59 20.24 2.44
C GLU A 98 -10.15 19.00 3.23
N PHE A 99 -11.01 18.00 3.33
CA PHE A 99 -10.73 16.74 3.99
C PHE A 99 -11.33 15.58 3.20
N ARG A 100 -10.87 14.36 3.47
CA ARG A 100 -11.35 13.16 2.79
C ARG A 100 -12.15 12.31 3.77
N GLU A 101 -13.33 11.88 3.35
CA GLU A 101 -14.16 10.93 4.09
C GLU A 101 -14.15 9.58 3.38
N LEU A 102 -13.83 8.50 4.12
CA LEU A 102 -13.93 7.14 3.58
C LEU A 102 -15.40 6.81 3.28
N ARG A 103 -15.68 6.31 2.08
CA ARG A 103 -17.03 5.95 1.62
C ARG A 103 -17.22 4.44 1.50
N SER A 104 -16.26 3.73 0.91
CA SER A 104 -16.32 2.27 0.83
C SER A 104 -14.95 1.63 0.75
N VAL A 105 -14.92 0.37 1.22
CA VAL A 105 -13.80 -0.55 1.06
C VAL A 105 -14.38 -1.85 0.50
N GLU A 106 -13.80 -2.33 -0.59
CA GLU A 106 -14.10 -3.63 -1.18
C GLU A 106 -12.85 -4.50 -1.14
N ILE A 107 -12.99 -5.77 -0.76
CA ILE A 107 -11.92 -6.76 -0.72
C ILE A 107 -12.37 -7.97 -1.55
N GLY A 108 -11.56 -8.36 -2.54
CA GLY A 108 -11.91 -9.46 -3.46
C GLY A 108 -13.14 -9.18 -4.33
N GLY A 109 -13.57 -7.93 -4.45
CA GLY A 109 -14.77 -7.53 -5.17
C GLY A 109 -16.04 -7.49 -4.31
N GLU A 110 -15.95 -7.88 -3.04
CA GLU A 110 -17.07 -7.82 -2.09
C GLU A 110 -16.92 -6.64 -1.13
N PRO A 111 -18.02 -6.00 -0.69
CA PRO A 111 -17.97 -5.00 0.37
C PRO A 111 -17.31 -5.54 1.65
N LEU A 112 -16.59 -4.68 2.37
CA LEU A 112 -16.01 -5.01 3.66
C LEU A 112 -17.08 -5.50 4.65
N ASP A 113 -16.88 -6.70 5.20
CA ASP A 113 -17.65 -7.22 6.32
C ASP A 113 -16.94 -6.86 7.63
N PHE A 114 -17.58 -6.04 8.45
CA PHE A 114 -17.00 -5.50 9.69
C PHE A 114 -16.70 -6.58 10.75
N GLU A 115 -17.36 -7.72 10.68
CA GLU A 115 -17.25 -8.82 11.66
C GLU A 115 -16.31 -9.94 11.18
N ALA A 116 -15.99 -9.97 9.88
CA ALA A 116 -15.06 -10.93 9.32
C ALA A 116 -13.60 -10.65 9.74
N ASN A 117 -12.75 -11.68 9.67
CA ASN A 117 -11.30 -11.52 9.83
C ASN A 117 -10.64 -11.55 8.46
N TYR A 118 -9.72 -10.61 8.25
CA TYR A 118 -8.93 -10.45 7.04
C TYR A 118 -7.45 -10.64 7.35
N THR A 119 -6.75 -11.38 6.48
CA THR A 119 -5.29 -11.52 6.52
C THR A 119 -4.67 -10.56 5.52
N ILE A 120 -3.75 -9.73 6.00
CA ILE A 120 -3.08 -8.69 5.22
C ILE A 120 -1.61 -9.04 5.12
N ALA A 121 -1.10 -9.20 3.89
CA ALA A 121 0.34 -9.28 3.66
C ALA A 121 0.95 -7.87 3.72
N THR A 122 1.90 -7.66 4.61
CA THR A 122 2.61 -6.38 4.78
C THR A 122 4.07 -6.64 5.15
N THR A 123 4.81 -5.63 5.56
CA THR A 123 6.19 -5.78 6.05
C THR A 123 6.24 -5.77 7.58
N ASP A 124 7.23 -6.42 8.18
CA ASP A 124 7.54 -6.35 9.62
C ASP A 124 7.72 -4.91 10.15
N PHE A 125 8.15 -3.97 9.30
CA PHE A 125 8.14 -2.54 9.61
C PHE A 125 6.73 -2.00 9.96
N ILE A 126 5.68 -2.43 9.25
CA ILE A 126 4.29 -1.99 9.51
C ILE A 126 3.60 -2.92 10.50
N GLY A 127 3.66 -4.23 10.23
CA GLY A 127 2.88 -5.26 10.92
C GLY A 127 3.55 -5.84 12.17
N GLY A 128 4.82 -5.51 12.41
CA GLY A 128 5.56 -5.91 13.60
C GLY A 128 5.39 -4.94 14.77
N THR A 129 6.35 -4.94 15.68
CA THR A 129 6.32 -4.11 16.90
C THR A 129 6.86 -2.69 16.71
N SER A 130 7.37 -2.36 15.52
CA SER A 130 8.08 -1.10 15.25
C SER A 130 7.17 0.10 14.95
N GLN A 131 5.85 -0.11 14.78
CA GLN A 131 4.86 0.94 14.47
C GLN A 131 5.25 1.78 13.25
N GLY A 132 5.86 1.17 12.23
CA GLY A 132 6.34 1.85 11.04
C GLY A 132 5.25 2.71 10.39
N ASP A 133 5.61 3.95 10.09
CA ASP A 133 4.74 5.01 9.55
C ASP A 133 3.43 5.23 10.31
N ASN A 134 3.33 4.75 11.57
CA ASN A 134 2.13 4.86 12.40
C ASN A 134 0.89 4.28 11.68
N TYR A 135 1.03 3.14 11.00
CA TYR A 135 -0.09 2.47 10.31
C TYR A 135 -0.93 1.63 11.27
N LEU A 136 -0.27 0.80 12.07
CA LEU A 136 -0.89 -0.10 13.03
C LEU A 136 -0.34 0.19 14.44
N PRO A 137 -1.16 0.06 15.49
CA PRO A 137 -0.65 0.07 16.85
C PRO A 137 0.30 -1.11 17.09
N PRO A 138 1.14 -1.07 18.13
CA PRO A 138 1.94 -2.23 18.52
C PRO A 138 1.01 -3.42 18.73
N ARG A 139 1.24 -4.48 17.98
CA ARG A 139 0.42 -5.69 18.02
C ARG A 139 1.29 -6.92 18.23
N LYS A 140 0.73 -7.88 18.96
CA LYS A 140 1.26 -9.23 19.08
C LYS A 140 0.09 -10.19 19.03
N ASN A 141 -0.43 -10.42 17.83
CA ASN A 141 -1.46 -11.43 17.62
C ASN A 141 -0.76 -12.79 17.37
N PRO A 142 -1.06 -13.85 18.15
CA PRO A 142 -0.50 -15.18 17.93
C PRO A 142 -0.76 -15.76 16.53
N GLN A 143 -1.72 -15.19 15.79
CA GLN A 143 -2.05 -15.60 14.42
C GLN A 143 -1.28 -14.83 13.35
N ASP A 144 -0.53 -13.79 13.71
CA ASP A 144 0.37 -13.10 12.79
C ASP A 144 1.55 -14.01 12.46
N ARG A 145 2.04 -13.96 11.21
CA ARG A 145 3.08 -14.86 10.72
C ARG A 145 4.17 -14.11 9.99
N GLU A 146 5.42 -14.42 10.32
CA GLU A 146 6.57 -14.01 9.52
C GLU A 146 6.80 -15.00 8.39
N LEU A 147 6.97 -14.48 7.16
CA LEU A 147 7.27 -15.29 5.99
C LEU A 147 8.78 -15.26 5.71
N PRO A 148 9.35 -16.35 5.13
CA PRO A 148 10.80 -16.57 5.14
C PRO A 148 11.64 -15.65 4.25
N LYS A 149 11.03 -14.90 3.33
CA LYS A 149 11.74 -14.06 2.35
C LYS A 149 11.60 -12.58 2.68
N ASN A 150 12.68 -11.83 2.39
CA ASN A 150 12.62 -10.38 2.41
C ASN A 150 11.90 -9.82 1.18
N ILE A 151 11.44 -8.57 1.26
CA ILE A 151 10.66 -7.92 0.21
C ILE A 151 11.40 -7.85 -1.15
N THR A 152 12.73 -7.71 -1.13
CA THR A 152 13.53 -7.59 -2.36
C THR A 152 13.64 -8.94 -3.07
N GLU A 153 13.80 -10.03 -2.33
CA GLU A 153 13.73 -11.40 -2.87
C GLU A 153 12.35 -11.71 -3.45
N VAL A 154 11.29 -11.31 -2.73
CA VAL A 154 9.90 -11.48 -3.19
C VAL A 154 9.67 -10.70 -4.49
N LEU A 155 10.20 -9.49 -4.61
CA LEU A 155 10.11 -8.70 -5.84
C LEU A 155 10.91 -9.33 -6.99
N GLU A 156 12.12 -9.81 -6.71
CA GLU A 156 12.96 -10.48 -7.70
C GLU A 156 12.25 -11.70 -8.29
N ASP A 157 11.67 -12.55 -7.45
CA ASP A 157 10.90 -13.72 -7.89
C ASP A 157 9.66 -13.32 -8.70
N TYR A 158 8.94 -12.27 -8.25
CA TYR A 158 7.73 -11.80 -8.93
C TYR A 158 8.03 -11.26 -10.33
N ILE A 159 9.07 -10.43 -10.47
CA ILE A 159 9.48 -9.86 -11.76
C ILE A 159 9.97 -10.96 -12.71
N ARG A 160 10.74 -11.94 -12.21
CA ARG A 160 11.18 -13.10 -13.01
C ARG A 160 10.00 -13.91 -13.54
N GLY A 161 8.98 -14.14 -12.71
CA GLY A 161 7.79 -14.90 -13.10
C GLY A 161 6.86 -14.15 -14.07
N LEU A 162 6.95 -12.82 -14.15
CA LEU A 162 6.11 -11.98 -15.00
C LEU A 162 6.75 -11.55 -16.32
N SER A 163 8.05 -11.79 -16.51
CA SER A 163 8.79 -11.23 -17.65
C SER A 163 8.19 -11.66 -19.00
N PRO A 164 7.86 -10.71 -19.90
CA PRO A 164 8.06 -9.26 -19.80
C PRO A 164 7.04 -8.56 -18.89
N VAL A 165 7.52 -7.71 -18.00
CA VAL A 165 6.68 -6.95 -17.07
C VAL A 165 5.84 -5.92 -17.82
N LYS A 166 4.50 -6.02 -17.67
CA LYS A 166 3.55 -5.01 -18.15
C LYS A 166 2.85 -4.36 -16.97
N ILE A 167 3.04 -3.05 -16.83
CA ILE A 167 2.51 -2.31 -15.69
C ILE A 167 1.31 -1.47 -16.14
N ASN A 168 0.18 -1.71 -15.50
CA ASN A 168 -1.01 -0.89 -15.64
C ASN A 168 -1.27 -0.18 -14.32
N LEU A 169 -1.53 1.12 -14.38
CA LEU A 169 -2.01 1.83 -13.21
C LEU A 169 -3.46 1.45 -12.92
N GLU A 170 -3.68 0.92 -11.72
CA GLU A 170 -5.00 0.63 -11.19
C GLU A 170 -5.36 1.69 -10.13
N ARG A 171 -6.55 2.29 -10.25
CA ARG A 171 -7.04 3.28 -9.28
C ARG A 171 -7.61 2.56 -8.05
N ARG A 172 -6.71 2.00 -7.23
CA ARG A 172 -7.05 1.21 -6.02
C ARG A 172 -7.57 2.06 -4.87
N MET A 173 -7.26 3.36 -4.88
CA MET A 173 -7.82 4.36 -3.97
C MET A 173 -8.22 5.59 -4.78
N ALA A 174 -9.49 6.00 -4.72
CA ALA A 174 -10.01 7.05 -5.58
C ALA A 174 -11.15 7.87 -4.94
N ASP A 175 -11.29 9.11 -5.41
CA ASP A 175 -12.46 9.93 -5.10
C ASP A 175 -13.70 9.43 -5.89
N ILE A 176 -14.85 9.34 -5.24
CA ILE A 176 -16.12 8.91 -5.84
C ILE A 176 -16.60 9.83 -6.98
N HIS A 177 -16.23 11.11 -6.96
CA HIS A 177 -16.58 12.08 -8.01
C HIS A 177 -15.55 12.13 -9.14
N GLY A 178 -14.52 11.27 -9.07
CA GLY A 178 -13.34 11.34 -9.90
C GLY A 178 -12.39 12.44 -9.43
N SER A 179 -11.09 12.21 -9.53
CA SER A 179 -10.07 13.15 -9.04
C SER A 179 -10.25 14.57 -9.58
N SER A 180 -10.76 15.49 -8.76
CA SER A 180 -10.77 16.92 -9.08
C SER A 180 -9.37 17.50 -8.90
N LYS A 181 -8.48 17.25 -9.86
CA LYS A 181 -7.07 17.68 -9.90
C LYS A 181 -6.21 17.16 -8.72
N PRO A 182 -4.89 16.97 -8.90
CA PRO A 182 -4.00 16.67 -7.78
C PRO A 182 -4.08 17.82 -6.76
N SER A 183 -4.38 17.48 -5.51
CA SER A 183 -4.35 18.41 -4.38
C SER A 183 -2.97 19.05 -4.29
N HIS A 184 -2.95 20.36 -4.06
CA HIS A 184 -1.78 21.23 -4.03
C HIS A 184 -0.64 20.64 -3.16
N ALA A 185 0.31 19.98 -3.80
CA ALA A 185 1.69 20.00 -3.31
C ALA A 185 2.11 21.47 -3.29
N HIS A 186 2.69 21.91 -2.18
CA HIS A 186 3.27 23.25 -2.02
C HIS A 186 3.95 23.69 -3.32
N GLN A 187 3.42 24.76 -3.91
CA GLN A 187 3.98 25.38 -5.11
C GLN A 187 5.35 25.98 -4.78
N HIS A 188 6.41 25.22 -5.03
CA HIS A 188 7.61 25.79 -5.62
C HIS A 188 7.68 25.28 -7.06
N GLY A 189 7.51 26.21 -7.99
CA GLY A 189 7.14 25.91 -9.36
C GLY A 189 8.17 25.08 -10.11
N VAL A 190 7.69 24.03 -10.75
CA VAL A 190 8.17 23.62 -12.08
C VAL A 190 6.95 23.08 -12.84
N SER A 191 6.66 23.67 -13.99
CA SER A 191 5.72 23.12 -14.96
C SER A 191 6.34 21.83 -15.52
N ILE A 192 6.01 20.67 -14.95
CA ILE A 192 6.51 19.38 -15.42
C ILE A 192 5.40 18.68 -16.20
N PHE A 193 5.68 18.49 -17.48
CA PHE A 193 4.87 17.72 -18.43
C PHE A 193 4.53 16.34 -17.86
N LEU A 194 3.29 15.92 -18.12
CA LEU A 194 2.59 14.72 -17.63
C LEU A 194 3.23 13.37 -18.05
N SER A 195 4.45 13.35 -18.58
CA SER A 195 5.11 12.14 -19.12
C SER A 195 6.21 11.54 -18.26
N LEU A 196 6.52 12.09 -17.08
CA LEU A 196 7.65 11.66 -16.24
C LEU A 196 7.28 11.19 -14.81
N LEU A 197 5.99 11.13 -14.47
CA LEU A 197 5.53 10.66 -13.14
C LEU A 197 5.29 9.13 -13.06
N MET A 198 5.61 8.39 -14.12
CA MET A 198 5.31 6.95 -14.23
C MET A 198 6.34 6.03 -13.59
N THR A 199 7.50 6.55 -13.17
CA THR A 199 8.67 5.68 -12.90
C THR A 199 8.73 5.16 -11.45
N GLY A 200 8.13 5.85 -10.48
CA GLY A 200 8.02 5.35 -9.10
C GLY A 200 6.78 4.50 -8.84
N PHE A 201 5.60 5.01 -9.21
CA PHE A 201 4.32 4.35 -8.92
C PHE A 201 4.21 2.94 -9.51
N ALA A 202 4.81 2.71 -10.68
CA ALA A 202 4.77 1.43 -11.37
C ALA A 202 5.40 0.29 -10.54
N MET A 203 6.44 0.58 -9.75
CA MET A 203 7.15 -0.39 -8.94
C MET A 203 6.40 -0.78 -7.67
N LEU A 204 5.83 0.24 -7.03
CA LEU A 204 5.00 0.09 -5.84
C LEU A 204 3.71 -0.72 -6.12
N VAL A 205 3.17 -0.60 -7.34
CA VAL A 205 2.05 -1.41 -7.82
C VAL A 205 2.40 -2.90 -7.89
N MET A 206 3.63 -3.26 -8.30
CA MET A 206 4.08 -4.65 -8.44
C MET A 206 4.32 -5.33 -7.09
N LEU A 207 4.87 -4.62 -6.11
CA LEU A 207 5.18 -5.21 -4.81
C LEU A 207 3.96 -5.62 -4.01
N CYS A 208 2.87 -4.86 -4.09
CA CYS A 208 1.64 -5.24 -3.39
C CYS A 208 0.89 -6.37 -4.12
N GLN A 209 1.12 -6.59 -5.42
CA GLN A 209 0.50 -7.70 -6.17
C GLN A 209 1.04 -9.08 -5.74
#